data_AF-A0AA38GHC0-F1
#
_entry.id   AF-A0AA38GHC0-F1
#
_cell.length_a   1.000
_cell.length_b   1.000
_cell.length_c   1.000
_cell.angle_alpha   90.00
_cell.angle_beta   90.00
_cell.angle_gamma   90.00
#
_symmetry.space_group_name_H-M   'P 1'
#
loop_
_entity.id
_entity.type
_entity.pdbx_description
1 polymer ?
#
loop_
_entity_poly.entity_id
_entity_poly.type
_entity_poly.pdbx_seq_one_letter_code
_entity_poly.pdbx_strand_id
1 'polypeptide(L)'
;MVSNMANVNGKVNVIFVLFVLLQYATIAAAAAARERELYWKSEQAKDRISILPGQPSNVTFDHYSGYITVDKKAGRALFYWLIEATHDAQSKPLVLWLNGGPGCSSVAFGEAEELGPFHINSDGKTLFLNPYSWNKLANILFLDSPAGVGFSYTNTSSGILESGDRRTADDSFIFLTNWLKKFPQYKNRDFYISGESYG
;
A
#
# COMPACT_ATOMS: atom_id res chain seq x y z
N MET A 1 -42.32 53.32 3.37
CA MET A 1 -41.61 52.50 2.35
C MET A 1 -40.13 52.21 2.69
N VAL A 2 -39.63 52.45 3.91
CA VAL A 2 -38.17 52.38 4.20
C VAL A 2 -37.70 51.08 4.91
N SER A 3 -38.59 50.22 5.41
CA SER A 3 -38.19 49.04 6.20
C SER A 3 -37.69 47.83 5.39
N ASN A 4 -37.86 47.80 4.06
CA ASN A 4 -37.48 46.64 3.23
C ASN A 4 -36.05 46.68 2.67
N MET A 5 -35.38 47.84 2.60
CA MET A 5 -34.05 47.92 1.99
C MET A 5 -32.90 47.45 2.92
N ALA A 6 -33.03 47.65 4.23
CA ALA A 6 -32.00 47.23 5.20
C ALA A 6 -31.90 45.70 5.34
N ASN A 7 -33.03 44.99 5.21
CA ASN A 7 -33.10 43.53 5.33
C ASN A 7 -32.52 42.81 4.10
N VAL A 8 -32.62 43.43 2.92
CA VAL A 8 -32.02 42.90 1.68
C VAL A 8 -30.49 43.04 1.73
N ASN A 9 -29.97 44.20 2.13
CA ASN A 9 -28.51 44.40 2.26
C ASN A 9 -27.86 43.51 3.34
N GLY A 10 -28.55 43.26 4.45
CA GLY A 10 -28.06 42.33 5.50
C GLY A 10 -27.99 40.88 5.01
N LYS A 11 -28.98 40.40 4.26
CA LYS A 11 -28.98 39.05 3.67
C LYS A 11 -27.92 38.89 2.58
N VAL A 12 -27.70 39.92 1.76
CA VAL A 12 -26.64 39.91 0.73
C VAL A 12 -25.24 39.85 1.37
N ASN A 13 -25.01 40.56 2.48
CA ASN A 13 -23.75 40.48 3.22
C ASN A 13 -23.50 39.11 3.85
N VAL A 14 -24.54 38.45 4.40
CA VAL A 14 -24.41 37.10 4.96
C VAL A 14 -24.10 36.07 3.89
N ILE A 15 -24.78 36.13 2.74
CA ILE A 15 -24.51 35.22 1.61
C ILE A 15 -23.09 35.43 1.06
N PHE A 16 -22.65 36.68 0.93
CA PHE A 16 -21.29 37.00 0.49
C PHE A 16 -20.23 36.47 1.45
N VAL A 17 -20.41 36.65 2.77
CA VAL A 17 -19.49 36.11 3.79
C VAL A 17 -19.46 34.58 3.75
N LEU A 18 -20.61 33.91 3.64
CA LEU A 18 -20.67 32.44 3.52
C LEU A 18 -19.97 31.93 2.26
N PHE A 19 -20.13 32.64 1.14
CA PHE A 19 -19.45 32.30 -0.11
C PHE A 19 -17.92 32.43 0.00
N VAL A 20 -17.44 33.53 0.61
CA VAL A 20 -16.02 33.74 0.86
C VAL A 20 -15.46 32.66 1.80
N LEU A 21 -16.15 32.36 2.90
CA LEU A 21 -15.75 31.29 3.82
C LEU A 21 -15.69 29.91 3.13
N LEU A 22 -16.66 29.61 2.26
CA LEU A 22 -16.65 28.38 1.48
C LEU A 22 -15.44 28.34 0.54
N GLN A 23 -15.13 29.42 -0.17
CA GLN A 23 -13.95 29.51 -1.02
C GLN A 23 -12.66 29.29 -0.21
N TYR A 24 -12.49 29.95 0.93
CA TYR A 24 -11.34 29.73 1.82
C TYR A 24 -11.25 28.26 2.28
N ALA A 25 -12.36 27.65 2.68
CA ALA A 25 -12.39 26.26 3.10
C ALA A 25 -11.98 25.31 1.95
N THR A 26 -12.43 25.54 0.72
CA THR A 26 -12.02 24.74 -0.44
C THR A 26 -10.53 24.88 -0.75
N ILE A 27 -9.97 26.09 -0.67
CA ILE A 27 -8.54 26.34 -0.90
C ILE A 27 -7.70 25.64 0.18
N ALA A 28 -8.10 25.78 1.45
CA ALA A 28 -7.41 25.12 2.57
C ALA A 28 -7.44 23.59 2.44
N ALA A 29 -8.58 23.01 2.04
CA ALA A 29 -8.71 21.58 1.81
C ALA A 29 -7.81 21.09 0.67
N ALA A 30 -7.73 21.84 -0.44
CA ALA A 30 -6.85 21.51 -1.57
C ALA A 30 -5.37 21.59 -1.19
N ALA A 31 -4.96 22.59 -0.42
CA ALA A 31 -3.59 22.71 0.09
C ALA A 31 -3.22 21.51 0.98
N ALA A 32 -4.08 21.17 1.95
CA ALA A 32 -3.87 20.02 2.82
C ALA A 32 -3.84 18.68 2.04
N ALA A 33 -4.64 18.55 0.97
CA ALA A 33 -4.59 17.38 0.10
C ALA A 33 -3.25 17.28 -0.63
N ARG A 34 -2.73 18.39 -1.16
CA ARG A 34 -1.43 18.45 -1.82
C ARG A 34 -0.27 18.14 -0.88
N GLU A 35 -0.28 18.67 0.33
CA GLU A 35 0.74 18.35 1.34
C GLU A 35 0.74 16.86 1.68
N ARG A 36 -0.45 16.25 1.85
CA ARG A 36 -0.58 14.80 2.06
C ARG A 36 -0.06 14.00 0.86
N GLU A 37 -0.35 14.43 -0.36
CA GLU A 37 0.15 13.77 -1.57
C GLU A 37 1.68 13.81 -1.63
N LEU A 38 2.28 14.98 -1.38
CA LEU A 38 3.74 15.15 -1.35
C LEU A 38 4.40 14.30 -0.26
N TYR A 39 3.79 14.25 0.93
CA TYR A 39 4.25 13.39 2.01
C TYR A 39 4.26 11.92 1.57
N TRP A 40 3.16 11.42 1.01
CA TRP A 40 3.11 10.02 0.60
C TRP A 40 4.03 9.70 -0.57
N LYS A 41 4.19 10.60 -1.54
CA LYS A 41 5.23 10.45 -2.59
C LYS A 41 6.62 10.32 -1.98
N SER A 42 6.94 11.11 -0.95
CA SER A 42 8.23 11.00 -0.26
C SER A 42 8.40 9.66 0.47
N GLU A 43 7.34 9.14 1.09
CA GLU A 43 7.36 7.85 1.78
C GLU A 43 7.42 6.67 0.80
N GLN A 44 6.75 6.76 -0.35
CA GLN A 44 6.85 5.77 -1.42
C GLN A 44 8.24 5.76 -2.04
N ALA A 45 8.85 6.94 -2.23
CA ALA A 45 10.21 7.03 -2.78
C ALA A 45 11.26 6.36 -1.88
N LYS A 46 11.06 6.34 -0.55
CA LYS A 46 11.91 5.61 0.40
C LYS A 46 11.80 4.10 0.26
N ASP A 47 10.61 3.61 -0.11
CA ASP A 47 10.34 2.18 -0.30
C ASP A 47 10.67 1.71 -1.72
N ARG A 48 10.88 2.63 -2.67
CA ARG A 48 11.17 2.29 -4.07
C ARG A 48 12.52 1.59 -4.17
N ILE A 49 12.51 0.40 -4.76
CA ILE A 49 13.72 -0.33 -5.08
C ILE A 49 14.22 0.16 -6.45
N SER A 50 15.48 0.58 -6.51
CA SER A 50 16.10 1.02 -7.76
C SER A 50 16.66 -0.15 -8.58
N ILE A 51 17.36 -1.06 -7.91
CA ILE A 51 17.93 -2.28 -8.51
C ILE A 51 18.20 -3.30 -7.41
N LEU A 52 17.83 -4.56 -7.63
CA LEU A 52 18.24 -5.66 -6.77
C LEU A 52 19.66 -6.15 -7.13
N PRO A 53 20.44 -6.66 -6.17
CA PRO A 53 21.65 -7.41 -6.47
C PRO A 53 21.36 -8.56 -7.44
N GLY A 54 22.11 -8.65 -8.54
CA GLY A 54 21.93 -9.72 -9.53
C GLY A 54 20.71 -9.58 -10.45
N GLN A 55 20.00 -8.44 -10.41
CA GLN A 55 18.84 -8.18 -11.25
C GLN A 55 19.21 -8.07 -12.75
N PRO A 56 18.41 -8.67 -13.65
CA PRO A 56 18.52 -8.42 -15.08
C PRO A 56 18.34 -6.94 -15.44
N SER A 57 19.06 -6.46 -16.45
CA SER A 57 19.00 -5.06 -16.90
C SER A 57 17.70 -4.68 -17.62
N ASN A 58 16.89 -5.66 -18.01
CA ASN A 58 15.65 -5.47 -18.78
C ASN A 58 14.38 -5.41 -17.93
N VAL A 59 14.49 -5.10 -16.62
CA VAL A 59 13.34 -4.80 -15.76
C VAL A 59 12.77 -3.44 -16.14
N THR A 60 11.45 -3.40 -16.40
CA THR A 60 10.74 -2.23 -16.93
C THR A 60 9.57 -1.76 -16.07
N PHE A 61 9.38 -2.39 -14.91
CA PHE A 61 8.33 -2.07 -13.95
C PHE A 61 8.93 -1.55 -12.65
N ASP A 62 8.16 -0.74 -11.93
CA ASP A 62 8.52 -0.28 -10.60
C ASP A 62 8.20 -1.34 -9.55
N HIS A 63 8.96 -1.32 -8.46
CA HIS A 63 8.72 -2.15 -7.30
C HIS A 63 9.15 -1.45 -6.02
N TYR A 64 8.43 -1.78 -4.95
CA TYR A 64 8.54 -1.12 -3.66
C TYR A 64 8.52 -2.15 -2.55
N SER A 65 9.37 -1.99 -1.56
CA SER A 65 9.32 -2.81 -0.36
C SER A 65 9.46 -1.97 0.89
N GLY A 66 8.76 -2.35 1.95
CA GLY A 66 8.87 -1.65 3.21
C GLY A 66 7.95 -2.23 4.26
N TYR A 67 7.69 -1.44 5.30
CA TYR A 67 6.95 -1.87 6.47
C TYR A 67 5.74 -0.98 6.72
N ILE A 68 4.66 -1.60 7.18
CA ILE A 68 3.51 -0.91 7.76
C ILE A 68 3.34 -1.38 9.21
N THR A 69 3.41 -0.43 10.16
CA THR A 69 3.14 -0.71 11.56
C THR A 69 1.65 -0.98 11.77
N VAL A 70 1.33 -2.16 12.30
CA VAL A 70 -0.05 -2.60 12.59
C VAL A 70 -0.40 -2.49 14.07
N ASP A 71 0.61 -2.53 14.95
CA ASP A 71 0.44 -2.27 16.38
C ASP A 71 1.66 -1.53 16.93
N LYS A 72 1.45 -0.26 17.31
CA LYS A 72 2.52 0.59 17.85
C LYS A 72 2.95 0.16 19.26
N LYS A 73 2.03 -0.36 20.08
CA LYS A 73 2.31 -0.74 21.47
C LYS A 73 3.16 -2.00 21.52
N ALA A 74 2.79 -2.99 20.72
CA ALA A 74 3.56 -4.23 20.60
C ALA A 74 4.81 -4.08 19.70
N GLY A 75 4.90 -2.97 18.95
CA GLY A 75 5.93 -2.76 17.93
C GLY A 75 5.84 -3.79 16.81
N ARG A 76 4.62 -4.12 16.37
CA ARG A 76 4.37 -5.03 15.24
C ARG A 76 4.33 -4.26 13.93
N ALA A 77 5.09 -4.72 12.96
CA ALA A 77 5.06 -4.23 11.59
C ALA A 77 5.12 -5.38 10.59
N LEU A 78 4.31 -5.29 9.54
CA LEU A 78 4.30 -6.25 8.46
C LEU A 78 5.10 -5.71 7.26
N PHE A 79 5.95 -6.56 6.72
CA PHE A 79 6.73 -6.33 5.51
C PHE A 79 5.89 -6.60 4.28
N TYR A 80 6.04 -5.78 3.25
CA TYR A 80 5.41 -5.99 1.96
C TYR A 80 6.41 -5.80 0.83
N TRP A 81 6.10 -6.43 -0.30
CA TRP A 81 6.74 -6.14 -1.58
C TRP A 81 5.66 -5.92 -2.64
N LEU A 82 5.52 -4.69 -3.11
CA LEU A 82 4.70 -4.33 -4.27
C LEU A 82 5.53 -4.49 -5.54
N ILE A 83 5.01 -5.28 -6.47
CA ILE A 83 5.49 -5.38 -7.85
C ILE A 83 4.43 -4.75 -8.76
N GLU A 84 4.75 -3.63 -9.41
CA GLU A 84 3.82 -3.01 -10.34
C GLU A 84 3.71 -3.80 -11.65
N ALA A 85 2.61 -3.57 -12.36
CA ALA A 85 2.39 -4.23 -13.63
C ALA A 85 3.41 -3.78 -14.70
N THR A 86 3.88 -4.73 -15.51
CA THR A 86 4.83 -4.48 -16.62
C THR A 86 4.37 -3.42 -17.64
N HIS A 87 3.06 -3.26 -17.81
CA HIS A 87 2.46 -2.32 -18.73
C HIS A 87 1.24 -1.64 -18.12
N ASP A 88 1.23 -0.30 -18.20
CA ASP A 88 0.11 0.53 -17.75
C ASP A 88 -0.37 0.19 -16.32
N ALA A 89 0.57 0.11 -15.38
CA ALA A 89 0.31 -0.18 -13.97
C ALA A 89 -0.83 0.69 -13.37
N GLN A 90 -0.97 1.90 -13.90
CA GLN A 90 -2.01 2.86 -13.52
C GLN A 90 -3.42 2.51 -13.99
N SER A 91 -3.64 1.50 -14.83
CA SER A 91 -4.98 0.97 -15.17
C SER A 91 -5.24 -0.43 -14.59
N LYS A 92 -4.19 -1.20 -14.29
CA LYS A 92 -4.28 -2.61 -13.86
C LYS A 92 -4.77 -2.82 -12.43
N PRO A 93 -5.46 -3.94 -12.14
CA PRO A 93 -5.96 -4.26 -10.80
C PRO A 93 -4.83 -4.37 -9.76
N LEU A 94 -5.21 -4.32 -8.48
CA LEU A 94 -4.33 -4.66 -7.35
C LEU A 94 -4.71 -6.05 -6.84
N VAL A 95 -3.73 -6.91 -6.69
CA VAL A 95 -3.90 -8.26 -6.16
C VAL A 95 -3.03 -8.40 -4.91
N LEU A 96 -3.65 -8.66 -3.77
CA LEU A 96 -2.95 -9.10 -2.55
C LEU A 96 -2.68 -10.61 -2.67
N TRP A 97 -1.43 -11.02 -2.49
CA TRP A 97 -1.02 -12.42 -2.45
C TRP A 97 -0.55 -12.84 -1.06
N LEU A 98 -1.07 -13.96 -0.57
CA LEU A 98 -0.79 -14.53 0.75
C LEU A 98 -0.42 -16.01 0.62
N ASN A 99 0.79 -16.39 1.01
CA ASN A 99 1.11 -17.80 1.23
C ASN A 99 0.68 -18.25 2.64
N GLY A 100 0.36 -19.55 2.76
CA GLY A 100 -0.15 -20.14 3.99
C GLY A 100 0.92 -20.70 4.96
N GLY A 101 0.80 -21.99 5.28
CA GLY A 101 1.62 -22.68 6.29
C GLY A 101 0.78 -23.20 7.46
N PRO A 102 0.30 -22.35 8.38
CA PRO A 102 0.60 -20.92 8.57
C PRO A 102 2.07 -20.64 8.89
N GLY A 103 2.56 -19.45 8.53
CA GLY A 103 3.91 -18.99 8.87
C GLY A 103 4.91 -18.98 7.72
N CYS A 104 4.49 -19.33 6.51
CA CYS A 104 5.32 -19.24 5.31
C CYS A 104 5.30 -17.82 4.74
N SER A 105 6.44 -17.37 4.22
CA SER A 105 6.59 -16.02 3.67
C SER A 105 6.02 -15.93 2.25
N SER A 106 5.18 -14.91 2.01
CA SER A 106 4.65 -14.62 0.68
C SER A 106 5.72 -14.11 -0.27
N VAL A 107 6.80 -13.54 0.27
CA VAL A 107 7.98 -13.16 -0.51
C VAL A 107 8.81 -14.39 -0.87
N ALA A 108 9.07 -15.28 0.10
CA ALA A 108 9.89 -16.46 -0.14
C ALA A 108 9.26 -17.42 -1.17
N PHE A 109 7.95 -17.63 -1.11
CA PHE A 109 7.26 -18.55 -2.03
C PHE A 109 6.62 -17.79 -3.20
N GLY A 110 5.59 -17.00 -2.93
CA GLY A 110 4.82 -16.28 -3.95
C GLY A 110 5.67 -15.44 -4.89
N GLU A 111 6.52 -14.59 -4.34
CA GLU A 111 7.38 -13.71 -5.13
C GLU A 111 8.55 -14.46 -5.77
N ALA A 112 9.35 -15.17 -4.97
CA ALA A 112 10.64 -15.67 -5.43
C ALA A 112 10.60 -17.04 -6.15
N GLU A 113 9.55 -17.85 -5.96
CA GLU A 113 9.48 -19.22 -6.48
C GLU A 113 8.23 -19.50 -7.34
N GLU A 114 7.17 -18.72 -7.18
CA GLU A 114 5.89 -18.98 -7.84
C GLU A 114 5.57 -17.97 -8.94
N LEU A 115 4.83 -16.91 -8.60
CA LEU A 115 4.19 -16.00 -9.56
C LEU A 115 4.85 -14.62 -9.65
N GLY A 116 5.80 -14.31 -8.76
CA GLY A 116 6.59 -13.09 -8.86
C GLY A 116 7.51 -13.08 -10.07
N PRO A 117 8.05 -11.90 -10.41
CA PRO A 117 8.85 -11.72 -11.61
C PRO A 117 10.29 -12.17 -11.43
N PHE A 118 10.81 -12.27 -10.21
CA PHE A 118 12.22 -12.57 -9.94
C PHE A 118 12.38 -13.97 -9.37
N HIS A 119 13.06 -14.84 -10.11
CA HIS A 119 13.47 -16.15 -9.61
C HIS A 119 14.99 -16.20 -9.41
N ILE A 120 15.45 -16.99 -8.44
CA ILE A 120 16.86 -17.06 -8.06
C ILE A 120 17.57 -18.12 -8.91
N ASN A 121 18.67 -17.75 -9.56
CA ASN A 121 19.52 -18.72 -10.28
C ASN A 121 20.21 -19.68 -9.29
N SER A 122 20.70 -20.81 -9.81
CA SER A 122 21.40 -21.84 -9.02
C SER A 122 22.69 -21.36 -8.34
N ASP A 123 23.23 -20.21 -8.74
CA ASP A 123 24.37 -19.56 -8.08
C ASP A 123 23.99 -18.89 -6.73
N GLY A 124 22.70 -18.78 -6.43
CA GLY A 124 22.16 -18.11 -5.23
C GLY A 124 22.45 -16.62 -5.17
N LYS A 125 22.84 -15.99 -6.29
CA LYS A 125 23.35 -14.60 -6.35
C LYS A 125 22.72 -13.78 -7.44
N THR A 126 22.32 -14.40 -8.54
CA THR A 126 21.72 -13.70 -9.69
C THR A 126 20.25 -14.06 -9.83
N LEU A 127 19.49 -13.17 -10.45
CA LEU A 127 18.06 -13.34 -10.69
C LEU A 127 17.80 -13.55 -12.17
N PHE A 128 16.75 -14.29 -12.50
CA PHE A 128 16.19 -14.36 -13.84
C PHE A 128 14.71 -13.98 -13.82
N LEU A 129 14.21 -13.48 -14.95
CA LEU A 129 12.81 -13.08 -15.07
C LEU A 129 11.90 -14.27 -15.34
N ASN A 130 10.85 -14.42 -14.52
CA ASN A 130 9.79 -15.38 -14.74
C ASN A 130 8.92 -14.97 -15.96
N PRO A 131 8.91 -15.73 -17.06
CA PRO A 131 8.11 -15.41 -18.24
C PRO A 131 6.59 -15.55 -18.01
N TYR A 132 6.15 -16.10 -16.89
CA TYR A 132 4.74 -16.29 -16.54
C TYR A 132 4.31 -15.49 -15.31
N SER A 133 5.10 -14.48 -14.91
CA SER A 133 4.75 -13.67 -13.74
C SER A 133 3.40 -12.98 -13.89
N TRP A 134 2.64 -12.98 -12.79
CA TRP A 134 1.32 -12.36 -12.74
C TRP A 134 1.38 -10.83 -12.85
N ASN A 135 2.54 -10.21 -12.60
CA ASN A 135 2.69 -8.77 -12.81
C ASN A 135 2.62 -8.36 -14.29
N LYS A 136 2.49 -9.31 -15.23
CA LYS A 136 2.08 -9.02 -16.60
C LYS A 136 0.65 -8.51 -16.72
N LEU A 137 -0.21 -8.81 -15.75
CA LEU A 137 -1.64 -8.51 -15.81
C LEU A 137 -2.15 -7.65 -14.65
N ALA A 138 -1.44 -7.59 -13.53
CA ALA A 138 -1.86 -6.89 -12.32
C ALA A 138 -0.68 -6.26 -11.57
N ASN A 139 -0.99 -5.36 -10.63
CA ASN A 139 -0.06 -4.95 -9.59
C ASN A 139 -0.18 -5.97 -8.46
N ILE A 140 0.92 -6.61 -8.06
CA ILE A 140 0.91 -7.67 -7.05
C ILE A 140 1.53 -7.16 -5.75
N LEU A 141 0.80 -7.29 -4.65
CA LEU A 141 1.24 -6.94 -3.31
C LEU A 141 1.46 -8.23 -2.53
N PHE A 142 2.73 -8.61 -2.35
CA PHE A 142 3.11 -9.72 -1.49
C PHE A 142 3.21 -9.23 -0.06
N LEU A 143 2.56 -9.94 0.87
CA LEU A 143 2.54 -9.57 2.28
C LEU A 143 3.06 -10.73 3.13
N ASP A 144 4.14 -10.49 3.88
CA ASP A 144 4.57 -11.41 4.93
C ASP A 144 3.67 -11.25 6.15
N SER A 145 2.87 -12.26 6.46
CA SER A 145 1.90 -12.23 7.56
C SER A 145 1.76 -13.63 8.18
N PRO A 146 1.61 -13.75 9.51
CA PRO A 146 1.60 -12.68 10.53
C PRO A 146 2.99 -12.14 10.88
N ALA A 147 3.07 -11.23 11.88
CA ALA A 147 4.34 -10.76 12.43
C ALA A 147 5.21 -11.92 12.95
N GLY A 148 6.46 -11.99 12.52
CA GLY A 148 7.38 -13.12 12.75
C GLY A 148 7.62 -13.98 11.49
N VAL A 149 6.82 -13.80 10.44
CA VAL A 149 7.00 -14.45 9.13
C VAL A 149 7.91 -13.61 8.25
N GLY A 150 8.88 -14.27 7.59
CA GLY A 150 9.79 -13.63 6.63
C GLY A 150 10.47 -12.41 7.24
N PHE A 151 10.22 -11.22 6.67
CA PHE A 151 10.77 -9.97 7.19
C PHE A 151 9.85 -9.25 8.18
N SER A 152 8.59 -9.67 8.35
CA SER A 152 7.64 -9.09 9.30
C SER A 152 8.04 -9.39 10.74
N TYR A 153 7.86 -8.43 11.65
CA TYR A 153 8.39 -8.55 13.01
C TYR A 153 7.47 -7.98 14.09
N THR A 154 7.78 -8.35 15.33
CA THR A 154 7.21 -7.80 16.56
C THR A 154 8.32 -7.49 17.55
N ASN A 155 8.26 -6.35 18.23
CA ASN A 155 9.15 -6.04 19.34
C ASN A 155 8.73 -6.74 20.66
N THR A 156 7.56 -7.40 20.67
CA THR A 156 7.04 -8.18 21.79
C THR A 156 7.11 -9.66 21.45
N SER A 157 8.11 -10.36 21.99
CA SER A 157 8.41 -11.76 21.61
C SER A 157 7.28 -12.74 21.92
N SER A 158 6.52 -12.56 23.01
CA SER A 158 5.34 -13.37 23.29
C SER A 158 4.28 -13.28 22.20
N GLY A 159 4.25 -12.14 21.48
CA GLY A 159 3.32 -11.90 20.38
C GLY A 159 3.44 -12.88 19.22
N ILE A 160 4.61 -13.53 19.05
CA ILE A 160 4.82 -14.58 18.03
C ILE A 160 3.94 -15.80 18.35
N LEU A 161 3.98 -16.27 19.60
CA LEU A 161 3.30 -17.48 20.06
C LEU A 161 1.78 -17.31 20.18
N GLU A 162 1.32 -16.06 20.28
CA GLU A 162 -0.08 -15.70 20.39
C GLU A 162 -0.74 -15.43 19.02
N SER A 163 -0.06 -15.72 17.92
CA SER A 163 -0.61 -15.60 16.57
C SER A 163 -1.75 -16.60 16.34
N GLY A 164 -2.73 -16.18 15.55
CA GLY A 164 -3.90 -17.00 15.18
C GLY A 164 -4.85 -16.20 14.30
N ASP A 165 -5.81 -16.89 13.66
CA ASP A 165 -6.61 -16.40 12.54
C ASP A 165 -7.17 -15.00 12.76
N ARG A 166 -7.78 -14.77 13.93
CA ARG A 166 -8.37 -13.47 14.25
C ARG A 166 -7.34 -12.35 14.29
N ARG A 167 -6.21 -12.56 14.97
CA ARG A 167 -5.15 -11.55 15.07
C ARG A 167 -4.53 -11.28 13.72
N THR A 168 -4.26 -12.33 12.94
CA THR A 168 -3.70 -12.24 11.59
C THR A 168 -4.64 -11.45 10.67
N ALA A 169 -5.94 -11.72 10.71
CA ALA A 169 -6.94 -10.98 9.94
C ALA A 169 -7.03 -9.50 10.38
N ASP A 170 -7.09 -9.23 11.68
CA ASP A 170 -7.17 -7.86 12.22
C ASP A 170 -5.91 -7.04 11.84
N ASP A 171 -4.72 -7.61 12.02
CA ASP A 171 -3.46 -6.96 11.65
C ASP A 171 -3.34 -6.77 10.12
N SER A 172 -3.79 -7.73 9.31
CA SER A 172 -3.77 -7.63 7.84
C SER A 172 -4.75 -6.56 7.33
N PHE A 173 -5.90 -6.40 7.98
CA PHE A 173 -6.84 -5.31 7.70
C PHE A 173 -6.24 -3.94 8.05
N ILE A 174 -5.60 -3.81 9.21
CA ILE A 174 -4.88 -2.59 9.61
C ILE A 174 -3.74 -2.29 8.63
N PHE A 175 -3.00 -3.32 8.21
CA PHE A 175 -1.99 -3.22 7.17
C PHE A 175 -2.59 -2.61 5.89
N LEU A 176 -3.63 -3.22 5.33
CA LEU A 176 -4.20 -2.80 4.04
C LEU A 176 -4.74 -1.36 4.11
N THR A 177 -5.44 -1.01 5.18
CA THR A 177 -5.99 0.34 5.36
C THR A 177 -4.89 1.41 5.49
N ASN A 178 -3.78 1.10 6.15
CA ASN A 178 -2.64 2.02 6.27
C ASN A 178 -1.78 2.03 5.01
N TRP A 179 -1.61 0.90 4.35
CA TRP A 179 -0.92 0.80 3.06
C TRP A 179 -1.64 1.62 1.99
N LEU A 180 -2.98 1.57 1.91
CA LEU A 180 -3.77 2.41 1.00
C LEU A 180 -3.72 3.91 1.35
N LYS A 181 -3.36 4.29 2.59
CA LYS A 181 -3.02 5.69 2.89
C LYS A 181 -1.67 6.05 2.28
N LYS A 182 -0.67 5.16 2.39
CA LYS A 182 0.66 5.33 1.81
C LYS A 182 0.66 5.30 0.29
N PHE A 183 -0.18 4.47 -0.34
CA PHE A 183 -0.33 4.32 -1.78
C PHE A 183 -1.75 4.72 -2.24
N PRO A 184 -2.12 6.01 -2.11
CA PRO A 184 -3.49 6.47 -2.36
C PRO A 184 -3.95 6.28 -3.81
N GLN A 185 -3.04 6.14 -4.76
CA GLN A 185 -3.33 5.87 -6.17
C GLN A 185 -4.05 4.52 -6.40
N TYR A 186 -4.05 3.60 -5.43
CA TYR A 186 -4.72 2.31 -5.52
C TYR A 186 -6.13 2.26 -4.90
N LYS A 187 -6.61 3.34 -4.24
CA LYS A 187 -7.88 3.31 -3.47
C LYS A 187 -9.14 2.98 -4.28
N ASN A 188 -9.14 3.28 -5.58
CA ASN A 188 -10.29 3.07 -6.47
C ASN A 188 -9.99 1.99 -7.52
N ARG A 189 -9.06 1.09 -7.21
CA ARG A 189 -8.69 0.00 -8.09
C ARG A 189 -9.58 -1.21 -7.84
N ASP A 190 -9.85 -1.98 -8.89
CA ASP A 190 -10.29 -3.37 -8.72
C ASP A 190 -9.27 -4.09 -7.82
N PHE A 191 -9.77 -4.67 -6.73
CA PHE A 191 -8.95 -5.27 -5.69
C PHE A 191 -9.36 -6.72 -5.46
N TYR A 192 -8.38 -7.60 -5.51
CA TYR A 192 -8.56 -9.03 -5.29
C TYR A 192 -7.64 -9.51 -4.18
N ILE A 193 -8.14 -10.42 -3.36
CA ILE A 193 -7.34 -11.17 -2.38
C ILE A 193 -7.18 -12.57 -2.95
N SER A 194 -5.95 -13.04 -2.99
CA SER A 194 -5.57 -14.36 -3.46
C SER A 194 -4.50 -14.94 -2.54
N GLY A 195 -4.40 -16.26 -2.53
CA GLY A 195 -3.42 -16.94 -1.72
C GLY A 195 -3.41 -18.43 -1.99
N GLU A 196 -2.50 -19.12 -1.32
CA GLU A 196 -2.33 -20.57 -1.41
C GLU A 196 -2.31 -21.19 -0.01
N SER A 197 -2.86 -22.41 0.09
CA SER A 197 -2.84 -23.22 1.32
C SER A 197 -3.67 -22.57 2.44
N TYR A 198 -3.06 -22.24 3.57
CA TYR A 198 -3.70 -21.53 4.69
C TYR A 198 -3.87 -20.01 4.44
N GLY A 199 -3.35 -19.50 3.32
CA GLY A 199 -3.37 -18.08 2.94
C GLY A 199 -4.72 -17.58 2.47
#